data_AF-A0A4Q4V2K0-F1
#
_entry.id   AF-A0A4Q4V2K0-F1
#
_cell.length_a   1.000
_cell.length_b   1.000
_cell.length_c   1.000
_cell.angle_alpha   90.00
_cell.angle_beta   90.00
_cell.angle_gamma   90.00
#
_symmetry.space_group_name_H-M   'P 1'
#
loop_
_entity.id
_entity.type
_entity.pdbx_description
1 polymer ?
#
loop_
_entity_poly.entity_id
_entity_poly.type
_entity_poly.pdbx_seq_one_letter_code
_entity_poly.pdbx_strand_id
1 'polypeptide(L)'
;MEVVMNIVREMAMEGSPFTYTRFRKRLADTTWVRGQETPLNLRLQLLDSFITPSPMTKSTRPAPSPGNIWAFEPGSLTVVDLSDPFISSDEACTLFSICLSIFLEERHKCGRIVALDEAHKVILLLGAS
;
A
#
# COMPACT_ATOMS: atom_id res chain seq x y z
N MET A 1 -10.23 -16.34 -6.60
CA MET A 1 -9.20 -15.28 -6.72
C MET A 1 -9.25 -14.61 -8.09
N GLU A 2 -9.46 -15.37 -9.17
CA GLU A 2 -9.55 -14.87 -10.54
C GLU A 2 -10.53 -13.69 -10.74
N VAL A 3 -11.74 -13.78 -10.17
CA VAL A 3 -12.75 -12.70 -10.21
C VAL A 3 -12.22 -11.39 -9.63
N VAL A 4 -11.51 -11.45 -8.50
CA VAL A 4 -10.93 -10.26 -7.84
C VAL A 4 -9.85 -9.63 -8.72
N MET A 5 -8.98 -10.46 -9.31
CA MET A 5 -7.92 -9.98 -10.20
C MET A 5 -8.48 -9.36 -11.49
N ASN A 6 -9.58 -9.91 -12.01
CA ASN A 6 -10.27 -9.34 -13.17
C ASN A 6 -10.84 -7.95 -12.85
N ILE A 7 -11.47 -7.77 -11.69
CA ILE A 7 -11.96 -6.45 -11.25
C ILE A 7 -10.80 -5.44 -11.15
N VAL A 8 -9.68 -5.83 -10.54
CA VAL A 8 -8.51 -4.94 -10.43
C VAL A 8 -7.94 -4.58 -11.81
N ARG A 9 -7.86 -5.55 -12.73
CA ARG A 9 -7.38 -5.32 -14.10
C ARG A 9 -8.31 -4.38 -14.87
N GLU A 10 -9.61 -4.58 -14.79
CA GLU A 10 -10.61 -3.70 -15.42
C GLU A 10 -10.51 -2.26 -14.88
N MET A 11 -10.36 -2.10 -13.56
CA MET A 11 -10.16 -0.79 -12.96
C MET A 11 -8.88 -0.11 -13.45
N ALA A 12 -7.79 -0.86 -13.66
CA ALA A 12 -6.56 -0.32 -14.21
C ALA A 12 -6.70 0.10 -15.68
N MET A 13 -7.47 -0.66 -16.47
CA MET A 13 -7.72 -0.36 -17.89
C MET A 13 -8.58 0.88 -18.13
N GLU A 14 -9.39 1.30 -17.14
CA GLU A 14 -10.22 2.50 -17.23
C GLU A 14 -9.43 3.82 -17.20
N GLY A 15 -8.11 3.76 -16.91
CA GLY A 15 -7.24 4.94 -16.86
C GLY A 15 -7.50 5.87 -15.67
N SER A 16 -8.51 5.58 -14.85
CA SER A 16 -8.79 6.27 -13.60
C SER A 16 -7.94 5.74 -12.45
N PRO A 17 -7.50 6.58 -11.49
CA PRO A 17 -6.81 6.11 -10.30
C PRO A 17 -7.62 5.06 -9.55
N PHE A 18 -6.92 4.04 -9.04
CA PHE A 18 -7.53 3.03 -8.18
C PHE A 18 -8.06 3.69 -6.89
N THR A 19 -9.25 3.28 -6.44
CA THR A 19 -9.80 3.70 -5.15
C THR A 19 -10.46 2.51 -4.47
N TYR A 20 -10.13 2.27 -3.21
CA TYR A 20 -10.65 1.15 -2.44
C TYR A 20 -12.19 1.15 -2.38
N THR A 21 -12.82 2.32 -2.28
CA THR A 21 -14.29 2.46 -2.31
C THR A 21 -14.91 1.96 -3.62
N ARG A 22 -14.31 2.26 -4.77
CA ARG A 22 -14.78 1.78 -6.08
C ARG A 22 -14.59 0.29 -6.23
N PHE A 23 -13.46 -0.22 -5.75
CA PHE A 23 -13.18 -1.65 -5.71
C PHE A 23 -14.20 -2.41 -4.86
N ARG A 24 -14.51 -1.91 -3.65
CA ARG A 24 -15.54 -2.46 -2.76
C ARG A 24 -16.93 -2.47 -3.41
N LYS A 25 -17.29 -1.41 -4.14
CA LYS A 25 -18.55 -1.35 -4.88
C LYS A 25 -18.63 -2.45 -5.94
N ARG A 26 -17.59 -2.62 -6.77
CA ARG A 26 -17.56 -3.67 -7.80
C ARG A 26 -17.62 -5.08 -7.22
N LEU A 27 -16.95 -5.31 -6.09
CA LEU A 27 -17.04 -6.59 -5.39
C LEU A 27 -18.46 -6.91 -4.90
N ALA A 28 -19.20 -5.90 -4.44
CA ALA A 28 -20.58 -6.04 -4.01
C ALA A 28 -21.56 -6.26 -5.19
N ASP A 29 -21.26 -5.67 -6.34
CA ASP A 29 -22.06 -5.83 -7.57
C ASP A 29 -21.77 -7.16 -8.30
N THR A 30 -20.76 -7.93 -7.85
CA THR A 30 -20.37 -9.20 -8.47
C THR A 30 -21.21 -10.35 -7.92
N THR A 31 -21.73 -11.22 -8.79
CA THR A 31 -22.43 -12.43 -8.36
C THR A 31 -21.43 -13.51 -7.97
N TRP A 32 -21.37 -13.87 -6.69
CA TRP A 32 -20.47 -14.91 -6.20
C TRP A 32 -21.13 -16.29 -6.21
N VAL A 33 -20.31 -17.33 -6.39
CA VAL A 33 -20.75 -18.71 -6.17
C VAL A 33 -20.87 -18.95 -4.66
N ARG A 34 -21.96 -19.60 -4.22
CA ARG A 34 -22.21 -19.93 -2.81
C ARG A 34 -20.97 -20.56 -2.16
N GLY A 35 -20.52 -19.96 -1.05
CA GLY A 35 -19.37 -20.42 -0.26
C GLY A 35 -18.01 -19.77 -0.61
N GLN A 36 -17.91 -19.01 -1.70
CA GLN A 36 -16.66 -18.30 -2.05
C GLN A 36 -16.48 -16.95 -1.32
N GLU A 37 -17.57 -16.38 -0.79
CA GLU A 37 -17.57 -15.04 -0.18
C GLU A 37 -16.93 -15.03 1.21
N THR A 38 -17.07 -16.10 2.00
CA THR A 38 -16.63 -16.11 3.40
C THR A 38 -15.14 -15.81 3.57
N PRO A 39 -14.21 -16.50 2.86
CA PRO A 39 -12.78 -16.22 3.00
C PRO A 39 -12.39 -14.83 2.45
N LEU A 40 -13.09 -14.36 1.42
CA LEU A 40 -12.88 -13.04 0.84
C LEU A 40 -13.30 -11.94 1.82
N ASN A 41 -14.46 -12.09 2.45
CA ASN A 41 -14.99 -11.13 3.42
C ASN A 41 -14.09 -10.99 4.64
N LEU A 42 -13.49 -12.08 5.14
CA LEU A 42 -12.50 -11.99 6.23
C LEU A 42 -11.29 -11.14 5.85
N ARG A 43 -10.76 -11.34 4.64
CA ARG A 43 -9.64 -10.53 4.13
C ARG A 43 -10.04 -9.07 3.91
N LEU A 44 -11.24 -8.82 3.41
CA LEU A 44 -11.76 -7.47 3.22
C LEU A 44 -11.96 -6.75 4.57
N GLN A 45 -12.44 -7.44 5.61
CA GLN A 45 -12.56 -6.87 6.95
C GLN A 45 -11.20 -6.47 7.53
N LEU A 46 -10.16 -7.28 7.32
CA LEU A 46 -8.79 -6.90 7.69
C LEU A 46 -8.35 -5.64 6.93
N LEU A 47 -8.53 -5.59 5.61
CA LEU A 47 -8.22 -4.41 4.80
C LEU A 47 -9.01 -3.17 5.24
N ASP A 48 -10.30 -3.33 5.56
CA ASP A 48 -11.18 -2.26 6.06
C ASP A 48 -10.60 -1.66 7.36
N SER A 49 -9.98 -2.48 8.23
CA SER A 49 -9.37 -2.01 9.48
C SER A 49 -8.13 -1.13 9.28
N PHE A 50 -7.39 -1.32 8.18
CA PHE A 50 -6.23 -0.50 7.81
C PHE A 50 -6.62 0.76 7.04
N ILE A 51 -7.65 0.67 6.19
CA ILE A 51 -8.03 1.74 5.26
C ILE A 51 -9.04 2.72 5.88
N THR A 52 -9.93 2.24 6.75
CA THR A 52 -10.94 3.09 7.38
C THR A 52 -10.33 3.86 8.53
N PRO A 53 -10.52 5.19 8.62
CA PRO A 53 -10.16 5.92 9.82
C PRO A 53 -10.95 5.39 11.01
N SER A 54 -10.29 4.69 11.94
CA SER A 54 -10.92 4.29 13.21
C SER A 54 -11.57 5.53 13.88
N PRO A 55 -12.89 5.52 14.14
CA PRO A 55 -13.57 6.62 14.82
C PRO A 55 -13.23 6.70 16.32
N MET A 56 -12.57 5.66 16.87
CA MET A 56 -12.19 5.59 18.28
C MET A 56 -10.80 6.16 18.58
N THR A 57 -9.96 6.41 17.58
CA THR A 57 -8.63 7.01 17.82
C THR A 57 -8.70 8.52 17.67
N LYS A 58 -8.85 9.22 18.81
CA LYS A 58 -8.37 10.60 18.92
C LYS A 58 -6.86 10.58 18.66
N SER A 59 -6.50 10.82 17.40
CA SER A 59 -5.16 11.16 16.87
C SER A 59 -3.97 10.82 17.79
N THR A 60 -3.40 9.64 17.59
CA THR A 60 -1.93 9.47 17.48
C THR A 60 -1.51 9.17 16.05
N ARG A 61 -2.43 9.31 15.08
CA ARG A 61 -2.05 9.49 13.69
C ARG A 61 -1.51 10.92 13.52
N PRO A 62 -0.38 11.12 12.83
CA PRO A 62 0.00 12.44 12.35
C PRO A 62 -1.24 13.10 11.74
N ALA A 63 -1.46 14.37 12.04
CA ALA A 63 -2.56 15.12 11.48
C ALA A 63 -2.67 14.84 9.97
N PRO A 64 -3.88 14.65 9.41
CA PRO A 64 -4.03 14.46 7.98
C PRO A 64 -3.30 15.60 7.29
N SER A 65 -2.19 15.31 6.61
CA SER A 65 -1.49 16.32 5.84
C SER A 65 -2.41 16.65 4.66
N PRO A 66 -2.88 17.90 4.53
CA PRO A 66 -3.69 18.29 3.37
C PRO A 66 -2.88 18.23 2.05
N GLY A 67 -1.57 18.00 2.13
CA GLY A 67 -0.66 17.83 0.99
C GLY A 67 -0.35 16.36 0.67
N ASN A 68 0.11 16.15 -0.55
CA ASN A 68 0.69 14.88 -0.99
C ASN A 68 1.93 14.57 -0.12
N ILE A 69 1.84 13.56 0.76
CA ILE A 69 2.97 13.11 1.60
C ILE A 69 4.19 12.65 0.77
N TRP A 70 3.98 12.41 -0.52
CA TRP A 70 4.99 12.00 -1.48
C TRP A 70 5.49 13.15 -2.38
N ALA A 71 5.23 14.41 -2.01
CA ALA A 71 5.71 15.57 -2.78
C ALA A 71 7.22 15.86 -2.65
N PHE A 72 7.92 15.22 -1.70
CA PHE A 72 9.38 15.25 -1.49
C PHE A 72 10.07 16.60 -1.82
N GLU A 73 9.65 17.67 -1.15
CA GLU A 73 10.19 19.01 -1.36
C GLU A 73 11.70 19.07 -1.04
N PRO A 74 12.49 19.91 -1.73
CA PRO A 74 13.91 20.09 -1.43
C PRO A 74 14.15 20.45 0.04
N GLY A 75 15.10 19.76 0.69
CA GLY A 75 15.40 19.95 2.11
C GLY A 75 14.47 19.20 3.07
N SER A 76 13.52 18.41 2.56
CA SER A 76 12.71 17.50 3.39
C SER A 76 13.43 16.19 3.70
N LEU A 77 13.14 15.63 4.87
CA LEU A 77 13.54 14.27 5.27
C LEU A 77 12.26 13.46 5.48
N THR A 78 12.12 12.35 4.76
CA THR A 78 11.03 11.40 4.94
C THR A 78 11.59 10.14 5.58
N VAL A 79 11.04 9.76 6.74
CA VAL A 79 11.39 8.52 7.44
C VAL A 79 10.23 7.55 7.28
N VAL A 80 10.53 6.34 6.80
CA VAL A 80 9.55 5.26 6.64
C VAL A 80 9.95 4.13 7.59
N ASP A 81 9.13 3.89 8.60
CA ASP A 81 9.28 2.75 9.49
C ASP A 81 8.43 1.58 8.97
N LEU A 82 9.08 0.48 8.65
CA LEU A 82 8.45 -0.77 8.19
C LEU A 82 8.48 -1.85 9.28
N SER A 83 8.86 -1.50 10.50
CA SER A 83 8.90 -2.40 11.64
C SER A 83 7.50 -2.62 12.18
N ASP A 84 6.85 -3.69 11.75
CA ASP A 84 5.51 -4.07 12.24
C ASP A 84 5.47 -5.57 12.57
N PRO A 85 4.95 -5.97 13.75
CA PRO A 85 4.93 -7.38 14.18
C PRO A 85 4.00 -8.27 13.33
N PHE A 86 3.15 -7.68 12.49
CA PHE A 86 2.22 -8.35 11.59
C PHE A 86 2.67 -8.31 10.13
N ILE A 87 3.78 -7.62 9.81
CA ILE A 87 4.34 -7.56 8.46
C ILE A 87 5.49 -8.56 8.36
N SER A 88 5.41 -9.46 7.37
CA SER A 88 6.50 -10.37 7.04
C SER A 88 7.63 -9.65 6.30
N SER A 89 8.82 -10.27 6.26
CA SER A 89 9.98 -9.69 5.55
C SER A 89 9.71 -9.44 4.05
N ASP A 90 8.92 -10.33 3.42
CA ASP A 90 8.53 -10.20 2.00
C ASP A 90 7.58 -9.02 1.77
N GLU A 91 6.61 -8.84 2.66
CA GLU A 91 5.68 -7.70 2.63
C GLU A 91 6.41 -6.37 2.88
N ALA A 92 7.34 -6.34 3.83
CA ALA A 92 8.20 -5.18 4.09
C ALA A 92 9.08 -4.85 2.87
N CYS A 93 9.66 -5.85 2.21
CA CYS A 93 10.44 -5.67 0.98
C CYS A 93 9.58 -5.09 -0.16
N THR A 94 8.35 -5.58 -0.29
CA THR A 94 7.39 -5.06 -1.26
C THR A 94 7.04 -3.60 -0.98
N LEU A 95 6.71 -3.25 0.28
CA LEU A 95 6.43 -1.88 0.68
C LEU A 95 7.62 -0.94 0.46
N PHE A 96 8.84 -1.38 0.77
CA PHE A 96 10.05 -0.65 0.49
C PHE A 96 10.20 -0.37 -1.02
N SER A 97 10.00 -1.39 -1.87
CA SER A 97 10.09 -1.25 -3.32
C SER A 97 9.08 -0.26 -3.89
N ILE A 98 7.86 -0.24 -3.34
CA ILE A 98 6.82 0.74 -3.68
C ILE A 98 7.25 2.14 -3.26
N CYS A 99 7.66 2.32 -2.00
CA CYS A 99 8.11 3.63 -1.48
C CYS A 99 9.29 4.19 -2.28
N LEU A 100 10.27 3.33 -2.60
CA LEU A 100 11.43 3.68 -3.41
C LEU A 100 11.02 4.09 -4.83
N SER A 101 10.08 3.35 -5.44
CA SER A 101 9.58 3.67 -6.78
C SER A 101 8.91 5.04 -6.83
N ILE A 102 8.04 5.34 -5.85
CA ILE A 102 7.41 6.67 -5.68
C ILE A 102 8.49 7.75 -5.45
N PHE A 103 9.51 7.45 -4.64
CA PHE A 103 10.63 8.36 -4.39
C PHE A 103 11.56 8.55 -5.60
N LEU A 104 11.50 7.71 -6.62
CA LEU A 104 12.36 7.86 -7.81
C LEU A 104 11.63 8.44 -9.02
N GLU A 105 10.30 8.47 -9.02
CA GLU A 105 9.46 8.91 -10.14
C GLU A 105 9.77 10.35 -10.60
N GLU A 106 10.08 11.26 -9.66
CA GLU A 106 10.38 12.66 -9.94
C GLU A 106 11.86 13.03 -9.68
N ARG A 107 12.79 12.12 -9.97
CA ARG A 107 14.24 12.30 -9.74
C ARG A 107 14.88 13.52 -10.41
N HIS A 108 14.21 14.16 -11.36
CA HIS A 108 14.71 15.33 -12.08
C HIS A 108 14.53 16.65 -11.31
N LYS A 109 13.71 16.69 -10.25
CA LYS A 109 13.38 17.93 -9.52
C LYS A 109 14.43 18.35 -8.48
N CYS A 110 15.14 17.39 -7.87
CA CYS A 110 16.11 17.65 -6.80
C CYS A 110 17.08 16.47 -6.63
N GLY A 111 18.24 16.71 -6.00
CA GLY A 111 19.15 15.65 -5.58
C GLY A 111 18.52 14.82 -4.46
N ARG A 112 18.55 13.49 -4.61
CA ARG A 112 17.88 12.54 -3.70
C ARG A 112 18.91 11.62 -3.05
N ILE A 113 18.75 11.38 -1.75
CA ILE A 113 19.59 10.44 -0.98
C ILE A 113 18.65 9.43 -0.32
N VAL A 114 18.98 8.15 -0.44
CA VAL A 114 18.29 7.06 0.24
C VAL A 114 19.27 6.42 1.20
N ALA A 115 18.88 6.33 2.48
CA ALA A 115 19.59 5.56 3.49
C ALA A 115 18.68 4.42 3.94
N LEU A 116 19.23 3.21 4.08
CA LEU A 116 18.52 2.03 4.53
C LEU A 116 19.14 1.57 5.85
N ASP A 117 18.33 1.53 6.91
CA ASP A 117 18.72 0.92 8.17
C ASP A 117 18.46 -0.60 8.12
N GLU A 118 19.26 -1.38 8.85
CA GLU A 118 19.14 -2.85 8.92
C GLU A 118 19.11 -3.56 7.55
N ALA A 119 19.84 -3.01 6.55
CA ALA A 119 19.83 -3.47 5.16
C ALA A 119 20.15 -4.97 4.97
N HIS A 120 20.84 -5.59 5.93
CA HIS A 120 21.13 -7.02 5.94
C HIS A 120 19.85 -7.90 5.97
N LYS A 121 18.72 -7.38 6.46
CA LYS A 121 17.42 -8.09 6.45
C LYS A 121 16.79 -8.10 5.05
N VAL A 122 17.05 -7.07 4.25
CA VAL A 122 16.48 -6.89 2.90
C VAL A 122 17.37 -7.54 1.83
N ILE A 123 18.69 -7.39 1.94
CA ILE A 123 19.65 -7.88 0.94
C ILE A 123 19.73 -9.41 0.90
N LEU A 124 19.46 -10.10 2.02
CA LEU A 124 19.47 -11.56 2.06
C LEU A 124 18.40 -12.20 1.14
N LEU A 125 17.32 -11.49 0.83
CA LEU A 125 16.25 -11.96 -0.06
C LEU A 125 16.59 -11.81 -1.55
N LEU A 126 17.43 -10.83 -1.93
CA LEU A 126 17.84 -10.60 -3.32
C LEU A 126 19.06 -11.45 -3.74
N GLY A 127 19.77 -12.06 -2.78
CA GLY A 127 20.92 -12.92 -3.01
C GLY A 127 20.61 -14.42 -3.12
N ALA A 128 19.33 -14.81 -3.03
CA ALA A 128 18.87 -16.18 -3.18
C ALA A 128 18.04 -16.32 -4.46
N SER A 129 18.68 -16.24 -5.62
CA SER A 129 18.14 -16.62 -6.92
C SER A 129 19.24 -17.21 -7.78
#